data_AF-A0A4R9EKB8-F1
#
_entry.id   AF-A0A4R9EKB8-F1
#
_cell.length_a   1.000
_cell.length_b   1.000
_cell.length_c   1.000
_cell.angle_alpha   90.00
_cell.angle_beta   90.00
_cell.angle_gamma   90.00
#
_symmetry.space_group_name_H-M   'P 1'
#
loop_
_entity.id
_entity.type
_entity.pdbx_description
1 polymer ?
#
loop_
_entity_poly.entity_id
_entity_poly.type
_entity_poly.pdbx_seq_one_letter_code
_entity_poly.pdbx_strand_id
1 'polypeptide(L)'
;MTKDVIALTPKMPDTWTVMAGLGAAGPDAELTAAADDAVIQLCGTGGRPLVSVEAPVLVQVPGEAQRLLGDQVPAPDVPFWWTEARATTSAPEAEHLAGSVCGRLTLLLGGATWPPEAATTDVVPPTTDLTALPAPGRPTVDVLTDSAAVVLHDRPVLALTTWLSDVLRTTTQSALSLQIVTPPHVRLSAPARTTLARNPNRWIIQDPTDGYYDGLTGTVLRWQDGTFAPARTADGQAAMAEAFTTITPTDERQLIVAFRTEQPADEQLVLGRSLEAAWRRLTGAPPTGWGTAEPVNLPWSTRQLTDLAR
;
A
#
# COMPACT_ATOMS: atom_id res chain seq x y z
N MET A 1 13.31 2.21 -5.85
CA MET A 1 11.84 2.31 -5.73
C MET A 1 11.50 2.55 -4.27
N THR A 2 10.30 3.06 -3.98
CA THR A 2 9.86 3.37 -2.60
C THR A 2 9.93 2.10 -1.79
N LYS A 3 10.62 2.17 -0.66
CA LYS A 3 10.78 1.03 0.24
C LYS A 3 9.98 1.31 1.50
N ASP A 4 8.86 0.60 1.61
CA ASP A 4 8.07 0.60 2.82
C ASP A 4 8.76 -0.28 3.86
N VAL A 5 8.88 0.24 5.08
CA VAL A 5 9.35 -0.52 6.23
C VAL A 5 8.19 -0.65 7.20
N ILE A 6 7.98 -1.84 7.75
CA ILE A 6 6.82 -2.14 8.59
C ILE A 6 7.30 -2.71 9.92
N ALA A 7 6.83 -2.12 11.01
CA ALA A 7 6.96 -2.68 12.35
C ALA A 7 5.71 -3.51 12.68
N LEU A 8 5.93 -4.77 13.04
CA LEU A 8 4.91 -5.70 13.53
C LEU A 8 5.13 -5.92 15.02
N THR A 9 4.33 -5.27 15.87
CA THR A 9 4.55 -5.25 17.33
C THR A 9 3.42 -5.93 18.09
N PRO A 10 3.70 -6.70 19.15
CA PRO A 10 2.66 -7.35 19.96
C PRO A 10 1.88 -6.35 20.84
N LYS A 11 2.41 -5.13 21.01
CA LYS A 11 1.83 -4.06 21.83
C LYS A 11 1.53 -2.85 20.96
N MET A 12 0.50 -2.09 21.34
CA MET A 12 0.13 -0.84 20.68
C MET A 12 1.27 0.17 20.84
N PRO A 13 1.78 0.76 19.75
CA PRO A 13 2.62 1.94 19.84
C PRO A 13 1.78 3.10 20.39
N ASP A 14 2.08 3.52 21.62
CA ASP A 14 1.52 4.76 22.16
C ASP A 14 2.25 5.98 21.57
N THR A 15 1.71 7.18 21.80
CA THR A 15 2.27 8.42 21.28
C THR A 15 3.76 8.58 21.64
N TRP A 16 4.16 8.22 22.86
CA TRP A 16 5.54 8.33 23.30
C TRP A 16 6.47 7.37 22.57
N THR A 17 6.02 6.15 22.33
CA THR A 17 6.77 5.15 21.58
C THR A 17 6.93 5.56 20.13
N VAL A 18 5.88 6.11 19.52
CA VAL A 18 5.95 6.70 18.16
C VAL A 18 6.95 7.85 18.13
N MET A 19 6.89 8.79 19.08
CA MET A 19 7.85 9.89 19.17
C MET A 19 9.30 9.42 19.39
N ALA A 20 9.52 8.38 20.20
CA ALA A 20 10.83 7.78 20.39
C ALA A 20 11.37 7.11 19.11
N GLY A 21 10.48 6.49 18.32
CA GLY A 21 10.78 5.99 16.99
C GLY A 21 11.16 7.10 16.02
N LEU A 22 10.38 8.18 15.99
CA LEU A 22 10.62 9.37 15.15
C LEU A 22 11.92 10.11 15.50
N GLY A 23 12.42 9.95 16.74
CA GLY A 23 13.77 10.37 17.14
C GLY A 23 14.91 9.73 16.32
N ALA A 24 14.60 8.82 15.41
CA ALA A 24 15.49 8.33 14.36
C ALA A 24 16.12 9.47 13.53
N ALA A 25 15.40 10.56 13.27
CA ALA A 25 15.93 11.67 12.47
C ALA A 25 16.84 12.64 13.24
N GLY A 26 17.02 12.45 14.54
CA GLY A 26 17.76 13.37 15.41
C GLY A 26 16.90 14.54 15.94
N PRO A 27 17.48 15.40 16.79
CA PRO A 27 16.74 16.42 17.53
C PRO A 27 16.25 17.60 16.67
N ASP A 28 16.90 17.85 15.53
CA ASP A 28 16.61 19.00 14.67
C ASP A 28 15.61 18.69 13.55
N ALA A 29 15.08 17.46 13.52
CA ALA A 29 14.14 17.03 12.49
C ALA A 29 12.77 17.66 12.67
N GLU A 30 12.20 18.14 11.57
CA GLU A 30 10.85 18.70 11.56
C GLU A 30 9.81 17.59 11.44
N LEU A 31 8.71 17.74 12.18
CA LEU A 31 7.58 16.82 12.17
C LEU A 31 6.32 17.55 11.72
N THR A 32 5.57 16.94 10.81
CA THR A 32 4.25 17.46 10.38
C THR A 32 3.21 16.37 10.42
N ALA A 33 1.98 16.71 10.80
CA ALA A 33 0.83 15.82 10.73
C ALA A 33 0.09 16.00 9.39
N ALA A 34 -0.43 14.92 8.82
CA ALA A 34 -1.17 14.89 7.57
C ALA A 34 -2.33 13.88 7.64
N ALA A 35 -3.23 13.94 6.65
CA ALA A 35 -4.40 13.05 6.51
C ALA A 35 -5.24 12.98 7.80
N ASP A 36 -5.79 14.11 8.23
CA ASP A 36 -6.59 14.24 9.47
C ASP A 36 -5.87 13.65 10.71
N ASP A 37 -4.58 13.96 10.83
CA ASP A 37 -3.66 13.49 11.89
C ASP A 37 -3.43 11.96 11.92
N ALA A 38 -3.85 11.22 10.89
CA ALA A 38 -3.62 9.78 10.77
C ALA A 38 -2.22 9.42 10.26
N VAL A 39 -1.45 10.41 9.79
CA VAL A 39 -0.08 10.22 9.29
C VAL A 39 0.84 11.26 9.92
N ILE A 40 1.98 10.81 10.45
CA ILE A 40 3.05 11.68 10.93
C ILE A 40 4.20 11.63 9.93
N GLN A 41 4.70 12.78 9.52
CA GLN A 41 5.77 12.88 8.53
C GLN A 41 7.05 13.43 9.16
N LEU A 42 8.16 12.74 8.92
CA LEU A 42 9.51 13.25 9.14
C LEU A 42 9.92 14.06 7.93
N CYS A 43 10.19 15.33 8.14
CA CYS A 43 10.56 16.26 7.09
C CYS A 43 12.06 16.54 7.11
N GLY A 44 12.65 16.58 5.93
CA GLY A 44 13.99 17.13 5.73
C GLY A 44 13.97 18.65 5.61
N THR A 45 15.13 19.22 5.32
CA THR A 45 15.33 20.65 5.16
C THR A 45 14.30 21.26 4.20
N GLY A 46 13.64 22.35 4.61
CA GLY A 46 12.61 23.01 3.81
C GLY A 46 11.22 22.35 3.88
N GLY A 47 10.93 21.57 4.93
CA GLY A 47 9.59 21.03 5.21
C GLY A 47 9.16 19.89 4.28
N ARG A 48 10.13 19.16 3.71
CA ARG A 48 9.86 18.13 2.68
C ARG A 48 9.74 16.75 3.31
N PRO A 49 8.63 16.01 3.13
CA PRO A 49 8.44 14.72 3.78
C PRO A 49 9.41 13.67 3.21
N LEU A 50 10.22 13.09 4.09
CA LEU A 50 11.15 11.99 3.80
C LEU A 50 10.55 10.64 4.15
N VAL A 51 9.90 10.56 5.32
CA VAL A 51 9.25 9.34 5.81
C VAL A 51 7.86 9.69 6.32
N SER A 52 6.84 8.96 5.87
CA SER A 52 5.47 9.05 6.38
C SER A 52 5.18 7.81 7.22
N VAL A 53 4.85 7.99 8.50
CA VAL A 53 4.46 6.93 9.43
C VAL A 53 2.94 6.92 9.56
N GLU A 54 2.31 5.83 9.15
CA GLU A 54 0.86 5.66 9.24
C GLU A 54 0.42 5.22 10.64
N ALA A 55 -0.82 5.60 10.99
CA ALA A 55 -1.45 5.16 12.24
C ALA A 55 -1.39 3.63 12.41
N PRO A 56 -0.99 3.12 13.59
CA PRO A 56 -0.94 1.69 13.84
C PRO A 56 -2.30 1.01 13.64
N VAL A 57 -2.32 -0.09 12.88
CA VAL A 57 -3.51 -0.89 12.63
C VAL A 57 -3.45 -2.18 13.46
N LEU A 58 -4.48 -2.46 14.25
CA LEU A 58 -4.60 -3.71 14.99
C LEU A 58 -5.06 -4.84 14.05
N VAL A 59 -4.14 -5.74 13.68
CA VAL A 59 -4.43 -6.91 12.85
C VAL A 59 -4.84 -8.08 13.74
N GLN A 60 -6.06 -8.56 13.53
CA GLN A 60 -6.65 -9.68 14.28
C GLN A 60 -6.88 -10.92 13.40
N VAL A 61 -6.65 -10.79 12.10
CA VAL A 61 -6.93 -11.84 11.10
C VAL A 61 -5.64 -12.63 10.86
N PRO A 62 -5.63 -13.95 11.15
CA PRO A 62 -4.47 -14.79 10.89
C PRO A 62 -4.05 -14.76 9.41
N GLY A 63 -2.75 -14.75 9.16
CA GLY A 63 -2.19 -14.89 7.81
C GLY A 63 -2.02 -13.58 7.02
N GLU A 64 -2.51 -12.43 7.52
CA GLU A 64 -2.44 -11.16 6.77
C GLU A 64 -1.00 -10.68 6.55
N ALA A 65 -0.10 -10.87 7.52
CA ALA A 65 1.31 -10.53 7.35
C ALA A 65 1.95 -11.36 6.24
N GLN A 66 1.75 -12.68 6.25
CA GLN A 66 2.28 -13.59 5.24
C GLN A 66 1.70 -13.27 3.86
N ARG A 67 0.39 -13.02 3.79
CA ARG A 67 -0.31 -12.69 2.55
C ARG A 67 0.21 -11.41 1.90
N LEU A 68 0.56 -10.39 2.68
CA LEU A 68 0.96 -9.08 2.15
C LEU A 68 2.47 -8.87 2.04
N LEU A 69 3.26 -9.56 2.86
CA LEU A 69 4.71 -9.35 2.97
C LEU A 69 5.53 -10.59 2.58
N GLY A 70 4.87 -11.73 2.39
CA GLY A 70 5.48 -13.01 2.01
C GLY A 70 5.66 -13.98 3.19
N ASP A 71 5.93 -15.24 2.88
CA ASP A 71 5.90 -16.36 3.85
C ASP A 71 7.00 -16.29 4.91
N GLN A 72 8.06 -15.52 4.68
CA GLN A 72 9.23 -15.44 5.56
C GLN A 72 9.13 -14.35 6.63
N VAL A 73 7.98 -13.69 6.76
CA VAL A 73 7.80 -12.61 7.74
C VAL A 73 7.66 -13.19 9.15
N PRO A 74 8.54 -12.83 10.11
CA PRO A 74 8.45 -13.29 11.49
C PRO A 74 7.41 -12.47 12.28
N ALA A 75 6.16 -12.48 11.82
CA ALA A 75 5.06 -11.78 12.45
C ALA A 75 4.69 -12.42 13.81
N PRO A 76 4.34 -11.62 14.84
CA PRO A 76 3.76 -12.16 16.06
C PRO A 76 2.42 -12.88 15.80
N ASP A 77 2.00 -13.73 16.73
CA ASP A 77 0.63 -14.27 16.72
C ASP A 77 -0.41 -13.15 16.80
N VAL A 78 -1.55 -13.34 16.14
CA VAL A 78 -2.66 -12.39 16.25
C VAL A 78 -3.23 -12.37 17.68
N PRO A 79 -3.62 -11.19 18.21
CA PRO A 79 -3.57 -9.89 17.55
C PRO A 79 -2.20 -9.21 17.67
N PHE A 80 -1.81 -8.49 16.62
CA PHE A 80 -0.59 -7.65 16.61
C PHE A 80 -0.87 -6.29 15.94
N TRP A 81 0.01 -5.34 16.17
CA TRP A 81 -0.06 -4.00 15.58
C TRP A 81 0.85 -3.90 14.36
N TRP A 82 0.30 -3.34 13.29
CA TRP A 82 0.99 -3.04 12.04
C TRP A 82 1.23 -1.54 11.96
N THR A 83 2.48 -1.12 11.90
CA THR A 83 2.86 0.29 11.70
C THR A 83 3.74 0.41 10.47
N GLU A 84 3.27 1.17 9.48
CA GLU A 84 3.93 1.31 8.19
C GLU A 84 4.66 2.65 8.10
N ALA A 85 5.94 2.62 7.75
CA ALA A 85 6.78 3.76 7.46
C ALA A 85 7.13 3.77 5.97
N ARG A 86 6.62 4.77 5.26
CA ARG A 86 6.75 4.97 3.81
C ARG A 86 7.90 5.95 3.54
N ALA A 87 9.00 5.49 2.96
CA ALA A 87 10.15 6.33 2.60
C ALA A 87 10.04 6.88 1.17
N THR A 88 10.33 8.16 0.96
CA THR A 88 10.42 8.73 -0.40
C THR A 88 11.58 8.13 -1.19
N THR A 89 11.42 8.01 -2.50
CA THR A 89 12.53 7.64 -3.41
C THR A 89 13.47 8.78 -3.74
N SER A 90 13.07 10.01 -3.42
CA SER A 90 13.81 11.20 -3.83
C SER A 90 15.08 11.45 -2.99
N ALA A 91 15.20 10.83 -1.81
CA ALA A 91 16.33 10.99 -0.90
C ALA A 91 16.95 9.62 -0.54
N PRO A 92 18.28 9.44 -0.68
CA PRO A 92 18.94 8.16 -0.40
C PRO A 92 18.86 7.74 1.08
N GLU A 93 18.79 8.69 2.02
CA GLU A 93 18.71 8.39 3.45
C GLU A 93 17.30 7.98 3.93
N ALA A 94 16.26 8.20 3.13
CA ALA A 94 14.87 8.02 3.58
C ALA A 94 14.55 6.56 3.93
N GLU A 95 15.09 5.60 3.18
CA GLU A 95 14.92 4.17 3.47
C GLU A 95 15.58 3.80 4.80
N HIS A 96 16.82 4.26 5.03
CA HIS A 96 17.54 4.01 6.29
C HIS A 96 16.84 4.67 7.48
N LEU A 97 16.25 5.85 7.26
CA LEU A 97 15.45 6.55 8.26
C LEU A 97 14.17 5.78 8.61
N ALA A 98 13.41 5.28 7.61
CA ALA A 98 12.23 4.43 7.84
C ALA A 98 12.62 3.13 8.56
N GLY A 99 13.74 2.53 8.16
CA GLY A 99 14.40 1.41 8.84
C GLY A 99 14.65 1.68 10.32
N SER A 100 15.20 2.85 10.64
CA SER A 100 15.43 3.26 12.02
C SER A 100 14.15 3.52 12.80
N VAL A 101 13.12 4.11 12.20
CA VAL A 101 11.84 4.33 12.88
C VAL A 101 11.24 2.99 13.29
N CYS A 102 11.10 2.06 12.35
CA CYS A 102 10.53 0.75 12.62
C CYS A 102 11.40 -0.10 13.55
N GLY A 103 12.73 -0.09 13.38
CA GLY A 103 13.63 -0.83 14.25
C GLY A 103 13.59 -0.35 15.71
N ARG A 104 13.43 0.96 15.95
CA ARG A 104 13.24 1.51 17.30
C ARG A 104 11.88 1.13 17.90
N LEU A 105 10.80 1.16 17.11
CA LEU A 105 9.49 0.69 17.57
C LEU A 105 9.55 -0.78 17.98
N THR A 106 10.17 -1.63 17.16
CA THR A 106 10.37 -3.05 17.46
C THR A 106 11.29 -3.27 18.66
N LEU A 107 12.34 -2.45 18.84
CA LEU A 107 13.20 -2.52 20.04
C LEU A 107 12.41 -2.24 21.33
N LEU A 108 11.51 -1.25 21.31
CA LEU A 108 10.75 -0.83 22.49
C LEU A 108 9.56 -1.75 22.80
N LEU A 109 8.89 -2.27 21.76
CA LEU A 109 7.63 -3.02 21.90
C LEU A 109 7.79 -4.53 21.71
N GLY A 110 8.94 -4.98 21.22
CA GLY A 110 9.16 -6.33 20.72
C GLY A 110 8.57 -6.54 19.33
N GLY A 111 8.59 -7.79 18.84
CA GLY A 111 8.07 -8.16 17.53
C GLY A 111 9.15 -8.16 16.45
N ALA A 112 8.79 -7.70 15.24
CA ALA A 112 9.69 -7.75 14.09
C ALA A 112 9.55 -6.52 13.17
N THR A 113 10.58 -6.30 12.34
CA THR A 113 10.56 -5.33 11.25
C THR A 113 10.62 -6.07 9.91
N TRP A 114 9.88 -5.58 8.93
CA TRP A 114 9.95 -6.04 7.54
C TRP A 114 10.33 -4.88 6.61
N PRO A 115 11.22 -5.08 5.63
CA PRO A 115 12.06 -6.26 5.47
C PRO A 115 13.08 -6.37 6.63
N PRO A 116 13.50 -7.59 7.05
CA PRO A 116 14.37 -7.75 8.21
C PRO A 116 15.70 -6.98 8.12
N GLU A 117 16.27 -6.89 6.92
CA GLU A 117 17.52 -6.18 6.64
C GLU A 117 17.43 -4.65 6.75
N ALA A 118 16.22 -4.08 6.72
CA ALA A 118 16.02 -2.64 6.94
C ALA A 118 16.05 -2.26 8.42
N ALA A 119 15.98 -3.23 9.34
CA ALA A 119 15.94 -2.95 10.76
C ALA A 119 17.27 -2.34 11.26
N THR A 120 17.20 -1.10 11.72
CA THR A 120 18.32 -0.42 12.38
C THR A 120 17.80 0.45 13.54
N THR A 121 18.71 0.96 14.37
CA THR A 121 18.39 1.95 15.42
C THR A 121 19.27 3.19 15.32
N ASP A 122 20.01 3.34 14.22
CA ASP A 122 20.91 4.47 14.00
C ASP A 122 20.17 5.81 14.07
N VAL A 123 20.90 6.90 14.31
CA VAL A 123 20.36 8.25 14.07
C VAL A 123 20.71 8.63 12.64
N VAL A 124 19.70 8.97 11.84
CA VAL A 124 19.79 9.26 10.41
C VAL A 124 19.34 10.69 10.18
N PRO A 125 20.23 11.69 10.34
CA PRO A 125 19.85 13.07 10.15
C PRO A 125 19.46 13.32 8.68
N PRO A 126 18.39 14.09 8.42
CA PRO A 126 18.05 14.48 7.05
C PRO A 126 19.11 15.46 6.53
N THR A 127 19.86 15.07 5.51
CA THR A 127 20.98 15.87 4.99
C THR A 127 20.75 16.32 3.55
N THR A 128 19.90 15.62 2.80
CA THR A 128 19.64 15.89 1.39
C THR A 128 18.69 17.07 1.23
N ASP A 129 19.19 18.10 0.52
CA ASP A 129 18.37 19.21 0.03
C ASP A 129 17.69 18.78 -1.28
N LEU A 130 16.43 18.39 -1.19
CA LEU A 130 15.65 17.97 -2.36
C LEU A 130 15.26 19.20 -3.17
N THR A 131 15.44 19.16 -4.50
CA THR A 131 15.15 20.31 -5.38
C THR A 131 13.75 20.27 -5.99
N ALA A 132 13.15 19.10 -6.22
CA ALA A 132 11.83 18.96 -6.85
C ALA A 132 10.66 19.10 -5.85
N LEU A 133 9.77 20.08 -6.01
CA LEU A 133 8.69 20.38 -5.05
C LEU A 133 7.76 19.17 -4.81
N PRO A 134 7.50 18.77 -3.55
CA PRO A 134 6.41 17.86 -3.24
C PRO A 134 5.06 18.53 -3.49
N ALA A 135 4.06 17.73 -3.87
CA ALA A 135 2.68 18.16 -3.92
C ALA A 135 2.21 18.63 -2.53
N PRO A 136 1.66 19.84 -2.36
CA PRO A 136 1.10 20.24 -1.07
C PRO A 136 -0.04 19.30 -0.66
N GLY A 137 0.06 18.76 0.56
CA GLY A 137 -1.00 17.99 1.22
C GLY A 137 -1.17 16.53 0.79
N ARG A 138 -0.20 15.92 0.08
CA ARG A 138 -0.30 14.52 -0.35
C ARG A 138 0.94 13.72 0.09
N PRO A 139 0.83 12.91 1.16
CA PRO A 139 1.96 12.10 1.61
C PRO A 139 2.36 11.11 0.50
N THR A 140 3.65 11.09 0.16
CA THR A 140 4.30 10.00 -0.59
C THR A 140 3.83 9.80 -2.04
N VAL A 141 3.47 10.89 -2.75
CA VAL A 141 3.45 10.87 -4.22
C VAL A 141 4.85 11.22 -4.72
N ASP A 142 5.48 10.33 -5.49
CA ASP A 142 6.86 10.51 -5.96
C ASP A 142 6.97 11.56 -7.08
N VAL A 143 5.99 11.59 -8.00
CA VAL A 143 5.92 12.61 -9.06
C VAL A 143 4.50 13.13 -9.17
N LEU A 144 4.33 14.44 -9.12
CA LEU A 144 3.07 15.11 -9.42
C LEU A 144 3.22 15.97 -10.68
N THR A 145 2.29 15.82 -11.62
CA THR A 145 2.17 16.67 -12.80
C THR A 145 0.78 17.28 -12.86
N ASP A 146 0.53 18.11 -13.86
CA ASP A 146 -0.80 18.69 -14.11
C ASP A 146 -1.86 17.64 -14.49
N SER A 147 -1.46 16.40 -14.81
CA SER A 147 -2.33 15.34 -15.33
C SER A 147 -2.22 14.00 -14.60
N ALA A 148 -1.17 13.78 -13.81
CA ALA A 148 -0.91 12.51 -13.14
C ALA A 148 -0.27 12.67 -11.75
N ALA A 149 -0.62 11.75 -10.85
CA ALA A 149 0.12 11.45 -9.64
C ALA A 149 0.77 10.08 -9.82
N VAL A 150 2.10 10.02 -9.71
CA VAL A 150 2.89 8.80 -9.86
C VAL A 150 3.41 8.36 -8.50
N VAL A 151 3.21 7.08 -8.21
CA VAL A 151 3.69 6.40 -7.01
C VAL A 151 4.63 5.27 -7.43
N LEU A 152 5.81 5.21 -6.85
CA LEU A 152 6.72 4.07 -6.94
C LEU A 152 6.43 3.13 -5.77
N HIS A 153 6.43 1.82 -6.00
CA HIS A 153 6.15 0.85 -4.94
C HIS A 153 6.89 -0.47 -5.15
N ASP A 154 7.50 -0.97 -4.09
CA ASP A 154 8.37 -2.15 -4.12
C ASP A 154 8.07 -3.09 -2.94
N ARG A 155 6.84 -3.63 -2.91
CA ARG A 155 6.42 -4.68 -1.97
C ARG A 155 5.93 -5.90 -2.72
N PRO A 156 6.13 -7.13 -2.21
CA PRO A 156 5.67 -8.36 -2.87
C PRO A 156 4.20 -8.32 -3.29
N VAL A 157 3.36 -7.68 -2.48
CA VAL A 157 1.94 -7.44 -2.79
C VAL A 157 1.60 -5.96 -2.61
N LEU A 158 1.16 -5.31 -3.70
CA LEU A 158 0.49 -4.02 -3.64
C LEU A 158 -0.95 -4.25 -3.16
N ALA A 159 -1.20 -3.81 -1.94
CA ALA A 159 -2.49 -3.93 -1.25
C ALA A 159 -3.31 -2.63 -1.37
N LEU A 160 -4.64 -2.72 -1.23
CA LEU A 160 -5.50 -1.54 -1.13
C LEU A 160 -5.45 -0.99 0.30
N THR A 161 -4.35 -0.32 0.65
CA THR A 161 -4.17 0.29 1.98
C THR A 161 -5.07 1.52 2.17
N THR A 162 -5.20 1.97 3.42
CA THR A 162 -5.90 3.23 3.73
C THR A 162 -5.24 4.40 3.01
N TRP A 163 -3.91 4.46 3.00
CA TRP A 163 -3.16 5.45 2.25
C TRP A 163 -3.43 5.39 0.74
N LEU A 164 -3.39 4.20 0.13
CA LEU A 164 -3.66 4.09 -1.31
C LEU A 164 -5.10 4.52 -1.64
N SER A 165 -6.06 4.18 -0.78
CA SER A 165 -7.45 4.63 -0.90
C SER A 165 -7.55 6.16 -0.81
N ASP A 166 -6.75 6.78 0.05
CA ASP A 166 -6.69 8.24 0.18
C ASP A 166 -6.07 8.92 -1.05
N VAL A 167 -4.97 8.37 -1.57
CA VAL A 167 -4.35 8.83 -2.82
C VAL A 167 -5.36 8.74 -3.96
N LEU A 168 -6.06 7.61 -4.10
CA LEU A 168 -7.11 7.45 -5.12
C LEU A 168 -8.22 8.49 -4.98
N ARG A 169 -8.66 8.78 -3.76
CA ARG A 169 -9.69 9.78 -3.48
C ARG A 169 -9.22 11.18 -3.89
N THR A 170 -8.02 11.56 -3.49
CA THR A 170 -7.47 12.90 -3.75
C THR A 170 -7.09 13.12 -5.22
N THR A 171 -6.60 12.11 -5.93
CA THR A 171 -6.36 12.18 -7.38
C THR A 171 -7.68 12.32 -8.14
N THR A 172 -8.71 11.56 -7.74
CA THR A 172 -10.06 11.67 -8.33
C THR A 172 -10.64 13.07 -8.15
N GLN A 173 -10.55 13.63 -6.94
CA GLN A 173 -11.06 14.99 -6.65
C GLN A 173 -10.34 16.08 -7.45
N SER A 174 -9.08 15.86 -7.81
CA SER A 174 -8.29 16.80 -8.62
C SER A 174 -8.22 16.44 -10.11
N ALA A 175 -9.04 15.50 -10.57
CA ALA A 175 -9.05 15.03 -11.96
C ALA A 175 -7.68 14.55 -12.49
N LEU A 176 -6.83 14.04 -11.60
CA LEU A 176 -5.53 13.47 -11.94
C LEU A 176 -5.64 11.95 -12.13
N SER A 177 -4.83 11.41 -13.03
CA SER A 177 -4.64 9.95 -13.15
C SER A 177 -3.70 9.44 -12.06
N LEU A 178 -4.07 8.37 -11.35
CA LEU A 178 -3.14 7.67 -10.46
C LEU A 178 -2.36 6.61 -11.24
N GLN A 179 -1.03 6.68 -11.20
CA GLN A 179 -0.13 5.77 -11.90
C GLN A 179 0.85 5.13 -10.92
N ILE A 180 0.72 3.83 -10.70
CA ILE A 180 1.57 3.11 -9.74
C ILE A 180 2.60 2.30 -10.51
N VAL A 181 3.87 2.59 -10.27
CA VAL A 181 5.02 1.97 -10.94
C VAL A 181 5.67 0.96 -9.98
N THR A 182 5.75 -0.31 -10.40
CA THR A 182 6.30 -1.42 -9.62
C THR A 182 7.30 -2.24 -10.43
N PRO A 183 8.25 -2.97 -9.82
CA PRO A 183 9.06 -3.95 -10.52
C PRO A 183 8.22 -5.20 -10.89
N PRO A 184 8.74 -6.10 -11.74
CA PRO A 184 7.98 -7.25 -12.24
C PRO A 184 7.58 -8.29 -11.18
N HIS A 185 8.26 -8.31 -10.02
CA HIS A 185 7.99 -9.29 -8.97
C HIS A 185 6.76 -8.93 -8.11
N VAL A 186 6.27 -7.70 -8.20
CA VAL A 186 5.15 -7.20 -7.40
C VAL A 186 3.84 -7.72 -7.95
N ARG A 187 2.95 -8.16 -7.05
CA ARG A 187 1.62 -8.67 -7.38
C ARG A 187 0.55 -7.73 -6.83
N LEU A 188 -0.62 -7.71 -7.46
CA LEU A 188 -1.78 -6.99 -6.91
C LEU A 188 -2.60 -7.90 -6.00
N SER A 189 -3.07 -7.37 -4.88
CA SER A 189 -4.20 -7.98 -4.18
C SER A 189 -5.46 -7.89 -5.05
N ALA A 190 -6.47 -8.74 -4.77
CA ALA A 190 -7.73 -8.67 -5.50
C ALA A 190 -8.43 -7.30 -5.35
N PRO A 191 -8.53 -6.68 -4.14
CA PRO A 191 -9.05 -5.33 -3.99
C PRO A 191 -8.26 -4.27 -4.77
N ALA A 192 -6.93 -4.30 -4.72
CA ALA A 192 -6.08 -3.35 -5.46
C ALA A 192 -6.29 -3.49 -6.97
N ARG A 193 -6.33 -4.72 -7.49
CA ARG A 193 -6.61 -5.00 -8.91
C ARG A 193 -7.95 -4.44 -9.36
N THR A 194 -9.02 -4.69 -8.60
CA THR A 194 -10.37 -4.19 -8.95
C THR A 194 -10.43 -2.66 -8.98
N THR A 195 -9.70 -2.00 -8.09
CA THR A 195 -9.65 -0.54 -8.01
C THR A 195 -8.81 0.08 -9.13
N LEU A 196 -7.65 -0.51 -9.44
CA LEU A 196 -6.75 -0.02 -10.49
C LEU A 196 -7.25 -0.33 -11.91
N ALA A 197 -8.14 -1.31 -12.08
CA ALA A 197 -8.78 -1.59 -13.36
C ALA A 197 -9.72 -0.46 -13.84
N ARG A 198 -10.02 0.54 -13.01
CA ARG A 198 -10.89 1.67 -13.35
C ARG A 198 -10.08 2.80 -13.97
N ASN A 199 -10.51 3.29 -15.13
CA ASN A 199 -9.96 4.51 -15.73
C ASN A 199 -10.19 5.72 -14.80
N PRO A 200 -9.24 6.67 -14.69
CA PRO A 200 -7.97 6.77 -15.44
C PRO A 200 -6.75 6.14 -14.73
N ASN A 201 -6.94 5.23 -13.78
CA ASN A 201 -5.83 4.64 -13.02
C ASN A 201 -5.02 3.65 -13.87
N ARG A 202 -3.72 3.51 -13.56
CA ARG A 202 -2.83 2.54 -14.21
C ARG A 202 -1.91 1.85 -13.21
N TRP A 203 -1.74 0.55 -13.41
CA TRP A 203 -0.64 -0.22 -12.82
C TRP A 203 0.44 -0.42 -13.89
N ILE A 204 1.64 0.07 -13.61
CA ILE A 204 2.75 0.13 -14.55
C ILE A 204 3.87 -0.78 -14.02
N ILE A 205 4.27 -1.75 -14.83
CA ILE A 205 5.46 -2.54 -14.57
C ILE A 205 6.65 -1.83 -15.20
N GLN A 206 7.69 -1.59 -14.40
CA GLN A 206 9.01 -1.23 -14.88
C GLN A 206 9.83 -2.51 -15.05
N ASP A 207 9.91 -2.98 -16.30
CA ASP A 207 10.71 -4.14 -16.67
C ASP A 207 12.09 -3.72 -17.20
N PRO A 208 13.18 -4.38 -16.78
CA PRO A 208 14.53 -4.07 -17.24
C PRO A 208 14.74 -4.21 -18.76
N THR A 209 13.95 -5.05 -19.43
CA THR A 209 14.08 -5.39 -20.85
C THR A 209 13.06 -4.65 -21.70
N ASP A 210 11.79 -4.69 -21.31
CA ASP A 210 10.66 -4.11 -22.07
C ASP A 210 10.35 -2.65 -21.72
N GLY A 211 11.03 -2.07 -20.73
CA GLY A 211 10.79 -0.71 -20.27
C GLY A 211 9.51 -0.63 -19.42
N TYR A 212 8.55 0.20 -19.81
CA TYR A 212 7.31 0.39 -19.04
C TYR A 212 6.11 -0.19 -19.77
N TYR A 213 5.29 -0.98 -19.09
CA TYR A 213 4.02 -1.48 -19.64
C TYR A 213 2.93 -1.56 -18.59
N ASP A 214 1.68 -1.55 -19.03
CA ASP A 214 0.51 -1.68 -18.18
C ASP A 214 0.36 -3.13 -17.69
N GLY A 215 0.44 -3.37 -16.38
CA GLY A 215 0.43 -4.71 -15.80
C GLY A 215 -0.91 -5.44 -15.89
N LEU A 216 -2.00 -4.75 -16.27
CA LEU A 216 -3.31 -5.39 -16.48
C LEU A 216 -3.56 -5.76 -17.94
N THR A 217 -2.98 -5.00 -18.87
CA THR A 217 -3.28 -5.12 -20.31
C THR A 217 -2.08 -5.49 -21.19
N GLY A 218 -0.86 -5.38 -20.67
CA GLY A 218 0.39 -5.59 -21.42
C GLY A 218 0.77 -4.45 -22.35
N THR A 219 -0.01 -3.37 -22.38
CA THR A 219 0.22 -2.24 -23.29
C THR A 219 1.51 -1.52 -22.91
N VAL A 220 2.45 -1.38 -23.85
CA VAL A 220 3.68 -0.59 -23.66
C VAL A 220 3.31 0.88 -23.41
N LEU A 221 3.94 1.48 -22.41
CA LEU A 221 3.73 2.85 -21.99
C LEU A 221 4.99 3.67 -22.20
N ARG A 222 4.81 4.95 -22.53
CA ARG A 222 5.89 5.93 -22.60
C ARG A 222 5.51 7.17 -21.80
N TRP A 223 6.51 7.78 -21.17
CA TRP A 223 6.33 9.07 -20.53
C TRP A 223 6.21 10.15 -21.60
N GLN A 224 5.08 10.84 -21.63
CA GLN A 224 4.80 11.94 -22.55
C GLN A 224 3.79 12.90 -21.91
N ASP A 225 3.96 14.20 -22.11
CA ASP A 225 3.04 15.23 -21.60
C ASP A 225 2.69 15.09 -20.10
N GLY A 226 3.70 14.70 -19.30
CA GLY A 226 3.56 14.57 -17.84
C GLY A 226 2.82 13.32 -17.37
N THR A 227 2.64 12.31 -18.23
CA THR A 227 1.92 11.07 -17.88
C THR A 227 2.45 9.86 -18.64
N PHE A 228 2.31 8.66 -18.08
CA PHE A 228 2.49 7.42 -18.86
C PHE A 228 1.29 7.17 -19.76
N ALA A 229 1.53 7.18 -21.07
CA ALA A 229 0.50 6.96 -22.08
C ALA A 229 0.84 5.78 -23.01
N PRO A 230 -0.17 5.10 -23.59
CA PRO A 230 0.03 4.00 -24.52
C PRO A 230 0.92 4.37 -25.71
N ALA A 231 1.98 3.60 -25.92
CA ALA A 231 2.77 3.64 -27.14
C ALA A 231 1.98 3.01 -28.29
N ARG A 232 1.94 3.69 -29.44
CA ARG A 232 1.28 3.18 -30.65
C ARG A 232 2.31 2.66 -31.65
N THR A 233 2.00 1.55 -32.31
CA THR A 233 2.75 1.03 -33.46
C THR A 233 2.51 1.91 -34.70
N ALA A 234 3.27 1.66 -35.77
CA ALA A 234 3.09 2.35 -37.05
C ALA A 234 1.65 2.24 -37.59
N ASP A 235 0.96 1.14 -37.27
CA ASP A 235 -0.41 0.86 -37.66
C ASP A 235 -1.46 1.46 -36.70
N GLY A 236 -1.02 2.25 -35.71
CA GLY A 236 -1.87 2.93 -34.73
C GLY A 236 -2.40 2.05 -33.60
N GLN A 237 -2.04 0.77 -33.55
CA GLN A 237 -2.41 -0.16 -32.48
C GLN A 237 -1.53 0.03 -31.24
N ALA A 238 -2.04 -0.34 -30.07
CA ALA A 238 -1.25 -0.36 -28.84
C ALA A 238 -0.12 -1.41 -28.98
N ALA A 239 1.13 -0.99 -28.78
CA ALA A 239 2.24 -1.92 -28.70
C ALA A 239 2.12 -2.76 -27.42
N MET A 240 2.48 -4.04 -27.48
CA MET A 240 2.38 -4.97 -26.35
C MET A 240 3.78 -5.44 -25.93
N ALA A 241 4.03 -5.51 -24.62
CA ALA A 241 5.30 -5.97 -24.07
C ALA A 241 5.46 -7.49 -24.19
N GLU A 242 6.67 -7.97 -24.49
CA GLU A 242 6.96 -9.40 -24.67
C GLU A 242 6.93 -10.15 -23.33
N ALA A 243 7.38 -9.52 -22.24
CA ALA A 243 7.28 -10.05 -20.88
C ALA A 243 5.84 -10.34 -20.46
N PHE A 244 4.85 -9.60 -21.01
CA PHE A 244 3.44 -9.83 -20.71
C PHE A 244 2.85 -11.05 -21.45
N THR A 245 3.39 -11.38 -22.63
CA THR A 245 2.91 -12.54 -23.41
C THR A 245 3.53 -13.85 -22.94
N THR A 246 4.67 -13.77 -22.26
CA THR A 246 5.41 -14.93 -21.75
C THR A 246 4.78 -15.45 -20.46
N ILE A 247 3.68 -16.18 -20.61
CA ILE A 247 2.97 -16.82 -19.48
C ILE A 247 3.61 -18.17 -19.18
N THR A 248 4.20 -18.32 -17.99
CA THR A 248 4.58 -19.66 -17.48
C THR A 248 3.36 -20.26 -16.77
N PRO A 249 2.76 -21.34 -17.28
CA PRO A 249 1.64 -21.98 -16.61
C PRO A 249 2.06 -22.51 -15.24
N THR A 250 1.20 -22.30 -14.24
CA THR A 250 1.38 -22.86 -12.89
C THR A 250 0.45 -24.05 -12.69
N ASP A 251 0.81 -24.93 -11.75
CA ASP A 251 -0.07 -26.02 -11.32
C ASP A 251 -1.21 -25.53 -10.39
N GLU A 252 -1.20 -24.24 -10.04
CA GLU A 252 -2.23 -23.63 -9.23
C GLU A 252 -3.57 -23.53 -9.98
N ARG A 253 -4.67 -23.65 -9.25
CA ARG A 253 -6.03 -23.54 -9.79
C ARG A 253 -6.81 -22.54 -8.95
N GLN A 254 -7.48 -21.61 -9.61
CA GLN A 254 -8.33 -20.61 -8.97
C GLN A 254 -9.79 -20.90 -9.30
N LEU A 255 -10.64 -20.95 -8.27
CA LEU A 255 -12.10 -20.96 -8.43
C LEU A 255 -12.64 -19.57 -8.07
N ILE A 256 -13.28 -18.91 -9.04
CA ILE A 256 -13.96 -17.64 -8.82
C ILE A 256 -15.46 -17.92 -8.73
N VAL A 257 -16.06 -17.59 -7.59
CA VAL A 257 -17.51 -17.68 -7.39
C VAL A 257 -18.07 -16.26 -7.29
N ALA A 258 -18.92 -15.89 -8.25
CA ALA A 258 -19.66 -14.64 -8.22
C ALA A 258 -21.15 -14.95 -8.07
N PHE A 259 -21.78 -14.38 -7.06
CA PHE A 259 -23.23 -14.43 -6.89
C PHE A 259 -23.73 -13.07 -6.41
N ARG A 260 -24.94 -12.71 -6.81
CA ARG A 260 -25.59 -11.46 -6.43
C ARG A 260 -26.84 -11.79 -5.63
N THR A 261 -26.99 -11.14 -4.49
CA THR A 261 -28.22 -11.21 -3.68
C THR A 261 -28.87 -9.84 -3.67
N GLU A 262 -30.09 -9.78 -4.17
CA GLU A 262 -30.92 -8.57 -4.16
C GLU A 262 -31.90 -8.67 -3.00
N GLN A 263 -31.93 -7.65 -2.15
CA GLN A 263 -32.82 -7.54 -0.99
C GLN A 263 -33.28 -6.08 -0.88
N PRO A 264 -34.55 -5.81 -0.53
CA PRO A 264 -34.99 -4.46 -0.24
C PRO A 264 -34.22 -3.89 0.96
N ALA A 265 -33.94 -2.58 0.92
CA ALA A 265 -33.39 -1.88 2.06
C ALA A 265 -34.46 -1.79 3.15
N ASP A 266 -34.26 -2.54 4.23
CA ASP A 266 -35.17 -2.66 5.37
C ASP A 266 -34.35 -2.56 6.67
N GLU A 267 -34.96 -2.07 7.75
CA GLU A 267 -34.29 -1.90 9.05
C GLU A 267 -33.78 -3.22 9.64
N GLN A 268 -34.36 -4.36 9.24
CA GLN A 268 -33.95 -5.70 9.65
C GLN A 268 -32.93 -6.33 8.68
N LEU A 269 -32.54 -5.64 7.61
CA LEU A 269 -31.55 -6.14 6.66
C LEU A 269 -30.19 -6.31 7.36
N VAL A 270 -29.64 -7.52 7.26
CA VAL A 270 -28.30 -7.88 7.74
C VAL A 270 -27.43 -8.27 6.56
N LEU A 271 -26.35 -7.53 6.36
CA LEU A 271 -25.38 -7.77 5.30
C LEU A 271 -24.48 -8.96 5.61
N GLY A 272 -23.91 -9.56 4.56
CA GLY A 272 -22.91 -10.62 4.68
C GLY A 272 -23.46 -12.04 4.92
N ARG A 273 -24.74 -12.24 5.26
CA ARG A 273 -25.30 -13.59 5.50
C ARG A 273 -25.16 -14.53 4.30
N SER A 274 -25.44 -14.03 3.10
CA SER A 274 -25.30 -14.82 1.86
C SER A 274 -23.84 -15.18 1.57
N LEU A 275 -22.91 -14.25 1.84
CA LEU A 275 -21.47 -14.49 1.76
C LEU A 275 -21.02 -15.54 2.76
N GLU A 276 -21.44 -15.42 4.01
CA GLU A 276 -21.11 -16.39 5.04
C GLU A 276 -21.65 -17.79 4.70
N ALA A 277 -22.88 -17.89 4.19
CA ALA A 277 -23.47 -19.15 3.76
C ALA A 277 -22.67 -19.79 2.61
N ALA A 278 -22.31 -19.00 1.58
CA ALA A 278 -21.49 -19.47 0.48
C ALA A 278 -20.10 -19.94 0.96
N TRP A 279 -19.44 -19.14 1.81
CA TRP A 279 -18.11 -19.45 2.34
C TRP A 279 -18.10 -20.73 3.17
N ARG A 280 -19.10 -20.90 4.05
CA ARG A 280 -19.26 -22.13 4.85
C ARG A 280 -19.45 -23.35 3.97
N ARG A 281 -20.17 -23.23 2.85
CA ARG A 281 -20.36 -24.33 1.90
C ARG A 281 -19.09 -24.66 1.11
N LEU A 282 -18.29 -23.66 0.77
CA LEU A 282 -17.08 -23.84 -0.05
C LEU A 282 -15.85 -24.23 0.78
N THR A 283 -15.73 -23.74 2.01
CA THR A 283 -14.51 -23.86 2.84
C THR A 283 -14.73 -24.58 4.17
N GLY A 284 -15.98 -24.83 4.57
CA GLY A 284 -16.33 -25.42 5.87
C GLY A 284 -16.38 -24.41 7.04
N ALA A 285 -15.95 -23.16 6.82
CA ALA A 285 -15.87 -22.12 7.84
C ALA A 285 -16.52 -20.80 7.34
N PRO A 286 -16.86 -19.84 8.22
CA PRO A 286 -17.17 -18.49 7.75
C PRO A 286 -15.89 -17.80 7.23
N PRO A 287 -16.00 -16.64 6.56
CA PRO A 287 -14.83 -15.81 6.28
C PRO A 287 -14.06 -15.51 7.58
N THR A 288 -12.74 -15.34 7.49
CA THR A 288 -11.90 -15.10 8.67
C THR A 288 -11.96 -13.64 9.12
N GLY A 289 -12.06 -12.71 8.16
CA GLY A 289 -12.01 -11.28 8.43
C GLY A 289 -12.67 -10.45 7.34
N TRP A 290 -12.81 -9.16 7.63
CA TRP A 290 -13.28 -8.14 6.70
C TRP A 290 -12.63 -6.78 7.02
N GLY A 291 -12.71 -5.85 6.09
CA GLY A 291 -12.15 -4.51 6.24
C GLY A 291 -12.43 -3.65 5.01
N THR A 292 -12.25 -2.34 5.15
CA THR A 292 -12.35 -1.37 4.04
C THR A 292 -11.02 -1.11 3.35
N ALA A 293 -9.93 -1.61 3.94
CA ALA A 293 -8.56 -1.53 3.45
C ALA A 293 -7.80 -2.79 3.87
N GLU A 294 -6.60 -2.94 3.31
CA GLU A 294 -5.65 -4.00 3.66
C GLU A 294 -4.49 -3.44 4.50
N PRO A 295 -3.97 -4.16 5.51
CA PRO A 295 -4.38 -5.50 5.96
C PRO A 295 -5.80 -5.56 6.50
N VAL A 296 -6.46 -6.68 6.26
CA VAL A 296 -7.78 -7.00 6.81
C VAL A 296 -7.64 -7.11 8.33
N ASN A 297 -8.26 -6.19 9.05
CA ASN A 297 -7.97 -5.96 10.47
C ASN A 297 -9.12 -6.35 11.40
N LEU A 298 -10.34 -6.55 10.87
CA LEU A 298 -11.51 -6.92 11.66
C LEU A 298 -11.86 -8.41 11.48
N PRO A 299 -12.07 -9.15 12.58
CA PRO A 299 -12.66 -10.49 12.50
C PRO A 299 -14.03 -10.46 11.84
N TRP A 300 -14.40 -11.51 11.11
CA TRP A 300 -15.67 -11.57 10.41
C TRP A 300 -16.87 -11.38 11.36
N SER A 301 -17.69 -10.37 11.07
CA SER A 301 -18.92 -10.10 11.81
C SER A 301 -19.97 -9.48 10.89
N THR A 302 -21.03 -10.23 10.61
CA THR A 302 -22.18 -9.71 9.85
C THR A 302 -22.81 -8.50 10.54
N ARG A 303 -22.81 -8.46 11.87
CA ARG A 303 -23.27 -7.31 12.65
C ARG A 303 -22.41 -6.08 12.38
N GLN A 304 -21.10 -6.16 12.60
CA GLN A 304 -20.23 -4.99 12.41
C GLN A 304 -20.19 -4.52 10.95
N LEU A 305 -20.23 -5.45 9.98
CA LEU A 305 -20.35 -5.11 8.56
C LEU A 305 -21.66 -4.36 8.26
N THR A 306 -22.77 -4.81 8.87
CA THR A 306 -24.07 -4.15 8.71
C THR A 306 -24.06 -2.77 9.39
N ASP A 307 -23.48 -2.67 10.58
CA ASP A 307 -23.38 -1.43 11.34
C ASP A 307 -22.55 -0.38 10.59
N LEU A 308 -21.48 -0.78 9.87
CA LEU A 308 -20.69 0.15 9.04
C LEU A 308 -21.46 0.68 7.83
N ALA A 309 -22.34 -0.14 7.25
CA ALA A 309 -23.05 0.21 6.03
C ALA A 309 -24.32 1.05 6.28
N ARG A 310 -24.69 1.27 7.55
CA ARG A 310 -25.83 2.09 7.97
C ARG A 310 -25.38 3.50 8.32
#